data_AF-A0A6I5ZWZ6-F1
#
_entry.id   AF-A0A6I5ZWZ6-F1
#
_cell.length_a   1.000
_cell.length_b   1.000
_cell.length_c   1.000
_cell.angle_alpha   90.00
_cell.angle_beta   90.00
_cell.angle_gamma   90.00
#
_symmetry.space_group_name_H-M   'P 1'
#
loop_
_entity.id
_entity.type
_entity.pdbx_description
1 polymer ?
#
loop_
_entity_poly.entity_id
_entity_poly.type
_entity_poly.pdbx_seq_one_letter_code
_entity_poly.pdbx_strand_id
1 'polypeptide(L)'
;MPITALVLACVALLLSWVPLVNYAAGLLALAAVVVGVVALVKARPGRGMAIAGAVVGVVAVASVVVSHVVYSRALTEFVRQVEESAEAADDAPWPAGPTEEDPWGSGSEDDVAPLPEEPAPVGFGEPFVYADGLEVTVAAPTPYEPSPYASTGEGGQHVRFAVTIANGTTGEYNPVVFFTSVTSAGTAATEIIDFGSDLARAPLEPLAPGEMVTFEVAYTVADPASVVMRVEPNVVTHEAFTVEAG
;
A
#
# COMPACT_ATOMS: atom_id res chain seq x y z
N MET A 1 -1.92 -20.67 -37.07
CA MET A 1 -3.36 -20.76 -36.74
C MET A 1 -3.86 -19.34 -36.42
N PRO A 2 -4.80 -18.74 -37.17
CA PRO A 2 -5.30 -17.38 -36.91
C PRO A 2 -6.01 -17.24 -35.54
N ILE A 3 -6.57 -18.35 -35.07
CA ILE A 3 -7.36 -18.42 -33.83
C ILE A 3 -6.47 -18.15 -32.60
N THR A 4 -5.22 -18.62 -32.57
CA THR A 4 -4.31 -18.39 -31.44
C THR A 4 -3.89 -16.92 -31.32
N ALA A 5 -3.76 -16.21 -32.45
CA ALA A 5 -3.47 -14.78 -32.44
C ALA A 5 -4.66 -13.95 -31.94
N LEU A 6 -5.89 -14.34 -32.30
CA LEU A 6 -7.11 -13.71 -31.81
C LEU A 6 -7.29 -13.92 -30.30
N VAL A 7 -7.07 -15.15 -29.84
CA VAL A 7 -7.17 -15.50 -28.41
C VAL A 7 -6.15 -14.72 -27.58
N LEU A 8 -4.89 -14.63 -28.04
CA LEU A 8 -3.87 -13.84 -27.34
C LEU A 8 -4.18 -12.35 -27.32
N ALA A 9 -4.76 -11.79 -28.38
CA ALA A 9 -5.18 -10.40 -28.42
C ALA A 9 -6.34 -10.10 -27.45
N CYS A 10 -7.32 -10.99 -27.34
CA CYS A 10 -8.41 -10.86 -26.37
C CYS A 10 -7.90 -10.97 -24.93
N VAL A 11 -6.99 -11.90 -24.65
CA VAL A 11 -6.40 -12.05 -23.30
C VAL A 11 -5.56 -10.82 -22.93
N ALA A 12 -4.78 -10.28 -23.86
CA ALA A 12 -4.02 -9.05 -23.64
C ALA A 12 -4.93 -7.83 -23.38
N LEU A 13 -6.07 -7.74 -24.08
CA LEU A 13 -7.08 -6.70 -23.86
C LEU A 13 -7.71 -6.79 -22.45
N LEU A 14 -8.02 -8.01 -22.00
CA LEU A 14 -8.58 -8.25 -20.67
C LEU A 14 -7.58 -7.94 -19.55
N LEU A 15 -6.29 -8.20 -19.76
CA LEU A 15 -5.23 -7.91 -18.80
C LEU A 15 -4.81 -6.43 -18.79
N SER A 16 -5.21 -5.63 -19.78
CA SER A 16 -4.89 -4.21 -19.91
C SER A 16 -5.64 -3.30 -18.93
N TRP A 17 -6.62 -3.81 -18.18
CA TRP A 17 -7.47 -3.02 -17.28
C TRP A 17 -6.83 -2.71 -15.91
N VAL A 18 -5.63 -3.25 -15.60
CA VAL A 18 -4.91 -2.97 -14.34
C VAL A 18 -3.69 -2.07 -14.62
N PRO A 19 -3.68 -0.79 -14.19
CA PRO A 19 -2.64 0.19 -14.54
C PRO A 19 -1.21 -0.21 -14.15
N LEU A 20 -1.03 -0.92 -13.03
CA LEU A 20 0.30 -1.36 -12.55
C LEU A 20 0.88 -2.54 -13.36
N VAL A 21 0.02 -3.32 -14.03
CA VAL A 21 0.42 -4.49 -14.87
C VAL A 21 0.72 -4.08 -16.32
N ASN A 22 0.28 -2.88 -16.73
CA ASN A 22 0.36 -2.39 -18.11
C ASN A 22 1.80 -2.08 -18.59
N TYR A 23 2.73 -1.77 -17.69
CA TYR A 23 4.13 -1.53 -18.08
C TYR A 23 4.84 -2.81 -18.55
N ALA A 24 4.53 -3.97 -17.97
CA ALA A 24 5.03 -5.27 -18.45
C ALA A 24 4.32 -5.72 -19.74
N ALA A 25 3.04 -5.35 -19.91
CA ALA A 25 2.28 -5.62 -21.13
C ALA A 25 2.75 -4.79 -22.33
N GLY A 26 3.33 -3.61 -22.13
CA GLY A 26 3.88 -2.76 -23.21
C GLY A 26 5.00 -3.44 -24.02
N LEU A 27 5.87 -4.20 -23.36
CA LEU A 27 6.92 -4.99 -24.02
C LEU A 27 6.35 -6.16 -24.84
N LEU A 28 5.30 -6.81 -24.34
CA LEU A 28 4.59 -7.88 -25.05
C LEU A 28 3.75 -7.33 -26.22
N ALA A 29 3.18 -6.14 -26.09
CA ALA A 29 2.46 -5.45 -27.16
C ALA A 29 3.38 -5.11 -28.33
N LEU A 30 4.62 -4.69 -28.06
CA LEU A 30 5.62 -4.46 -29.11
C LEU A 30 5.94 -5.76 -29.88
N ALA A 31 6.12 -6.87 -29.16
CA ALA A 31 6.33 -8.18 -29.77
C ALA A 31 5.10 -8.65 -30.58
N ALA A 32 3.88 -8.41 -30.09
CA ALA A 32 2.65 -8.75 -30.79
C ALA A 32 2.45 -7.93 -32.08
N VAL A 33 2.84 -6.65 -32.08
CA VAL A 33 2.84 -5.80 -33.29
C VAL A 33 3.81 -6.35 -34.33
N VAL A 34 5.04 -6.72 -33.93
CA VAL A 34 6.04 -7.30 -34.85
C VAL A 34 5.53 -8.62 -35.44
N VAL A 35 4.98 -9.51 -34.62
CA VAL A 35 4.41 -10.79 -35.08
C VAL A 35 3.19 -10.58 -35.97
N GLY A 36 2.34 -9.60 -35.67
CA GLY A 36 1.18 -9.21 -36.48
C GLY A 36 1.58 -8.68 -37.86
N VAL A 37 2.62 -7.85 -37.93
CA VAL A 37 3.17 -7.33 -39.20
C VAL A 37 3.76 -8.47 -40.04
N VAL A 38 4.51 -9.40 -39.45
CA VAL A 38 5.08 -10.55 -40.16
C VAL A 38 3.99 -11.50 -40.68
N ALA A 39 2.92 -11.69 -39.90
CA ALA A 39 1.76 -12.48 -40.32
C ALA A 39 1.00 -11.83 -41.50
N LEU A 40 0.94 -10.49 -41.54
CA LEU A 40 0.38 -9.74 -42.66
C LEU A 40 1.20 -9.91 -43.95
N VAL A 41 2.53 -9.86 -43.83
CA VAL A 41 3.47 -9.94 -44.97
C VAL A 41 3.52 -11.36 -45.58
N LYS A 42 3.30 -12.41 -44.78
CA LYS A 42 3.41 -13.81 -45.24
C LYS A 42 2.11 -14.42 -45.79
N ALA A 43 1.01 -13.67 -45.82
CA ALA A 43 -0.26 -14.14 -46.38
C ALA A 43 -0.24 -14.20 -47.92
N ARG A 44 -0.60 -15.35 -48.50
CA ARG A 44 -0.79 -15.60 -49.96
C ARG A 44 -2.26 -16.04 -50.23
N PRO A 45 -2.78 -15.97 -51.47
CA PRO A 45 -3.93 -15.12 -51.81
C PRO A 45 -5.32 -15.75 -51.63
N GLY A 46 -6.21 -14.92 -51.07
CA GLY A 46 -7.67 -15.00 -51.14
C GLY A 46 -8.19 -13.60 -50.83
N ARG A 47 -8.43 -12.79 -51.87
CA ARG A 47 -8.40 -11.31 -51.80
C ARG A 47 -9.41 -10.68 -50.83
N GLY A 48 -10.47 -11.37 -50.40
CA GLY A 48 -11.44 -10.85 -49.44
C GLY A 48 -10.94 -10.82 -47.98
N MET A 49 -10.27 -11.88 -47.53
CA MET A 49 -9.88 -12.04 -46.12
C MET A 49 -8.66 -11.17 -45.77
N ALA A 50 -7.76 -10.96 -46.73
CA ALA A 50 -6.62 -10.05 -46.57
C ALA A 50 -7.05 -8.58 -46.51
N ILE A 51 -8.06 -8.18 -47.30
CA ILE A 51 -8.61 -6.80 -47.27
C ILE A 51 -9.36 -6.57 -45.96
N ALA A 52 -10.19 -7.52 -45.52
CA ALA A 52 -10.85 -7.43 -44.23
C ALA A 52 -9.85 -7.31 -43.06
N GLY A 53 -8.78 -8.13 -43.08
CA GLY A 53 -7.69 -8.04 -42.10
C GLY A 53 -6.95 -6.70 -42.13
N ALA A 54 -6.70 -6.14 -43.32
CA ALA A 54 -6.08 -4.83 -43.47
C ALA A 54 -6.98 -3.70 -42.93
N VAL A 55 -8.27 -3.72 -43.23
CA VAL A 55 -9.23 -2.72 -42.74
C VAL A 55 -9.36 -2.79 -41.21
N VAL A 56 -9.49 -3.99 -40.65
CA VAL A 56 -9.56 -4.19 -39.19
C VAL A 56 -8.25 -3.76 -38.52
N GLY A 57 -7.09 -4.03 -39.14
CA GLY A 57 -5.80 -3.58 -38.65
C GLY A 57 -5.66 -2.06 -38.61
N VAL A 58 -6.11 -1.36 -39.67
CA VAL A 58 -6.12 0.12 -39.71
C VAL A 58 -7.04 0.69 -38.62
N VAL A 59 -8.22 0.11 -38.43
CA VAL A 59 -9.17 0.54 -37.37
C VAL A 59 -8.59 0.29 -35.98
N ALA A 60 -7.90 -0.83 -35.76
CA ALA A 60 -7.25 -1.13 -34.49
C ALA A 60 -6.12 -0.13 -34.18
N VAL A 61 -5.26 0.16 -35.16
CA VAL A 61 -4.19 1.16 -35.00
C VAL A 61 -4.77 2.55 -34.73
N ALA A 62 -5.80 2.95 -35.48
CA ALA A 62 -6.49 4.23 -35.24
C ALA A 62 -7.09 4.30 -33.84
N SER A 63 -7.71 3.22 -33.36
CA SER A 63 -8.30 3.15 -32.01
C SER A 63 -7.25 3.26 -30.90
N VAL A 64 -6.08 2.63 -31.09
CA VAL A 64 -4.95 2.73 -30.15
C VAL A 64 -4.40 4.16 -30.12
N VAL A 65 -4.23 4.79 -31.28
CA VAL A 65 -3.76 6.18 -31.38
C VAL A 65 -4.75 7.14 -30.72
N VAL A 66 -6.05 6.98 -30.96
CA VAL A 66 -7.08 7.80 -30.30
C VAL A 66 -7.05 7.61 -28.80
N SER A 67 -6.95 6.37 -28.31
CA SER A 67 -6.87 6.09 -26.87
C SER A 67 -5.62 6.70 -26.24
N HIS A 68 -4.46 6.64 -26.93
CA HIS A 68 -3.23 7.29 -26.47
C HIS A 68 -3.35 8.81 -26.46
N VAL A 69 -4.02 9.42 -27.45
CA VAL A 69 -4.25 10.87 -27.48
C VAL A 69 -5.20 11.31 -26.37
N VAL A 70 -6.25 10.54 -26.07
CA VAL A 70 -7.18 10.84 -24.98
C VAL A 70 -6.48 10.69 -23.64
N TYR A 71 -5.72 9.62 -23.45
CA TYR A 71 -4.97 9.38 -22.22
C TYR A 71 -3.85 10.40 -22.03
N SER A 72 -3.09 10.74 -23.08
CA SER A 72 -2.04 11.76 -22.98
C SER A 72 -2.62 13.12 -22.65
N ARG A 73 -3.79 13.48 -23.19
CA ARG A 73 -4.49 14.73 -22.81
C ARG A 73 -4.96 14.72 -21.37
N ALA A 74 -5.55 13.62 -20.89
CA ALA A 74 -5.99 13.49 -19.51
C ALA A 74 -4.80 13.53 -18.53
N LEU A 75 -3.68 12.89 -18.91
CA LEU A 75 -2.46 12.88 -18.13
C LEU A 75 -1.76 14.24 -18.13
N THR A 76 -1.63 14.91 -19.28
CA THR A 76 -1.09 16.27 -19.36
C THR A 76 -1.93 17.24 -18.54
N GLU A 77 -3.26 17.09 -18.54
CA GLU A 77 -4.14 17.92 -17.72
C GLU A 77 -3.97 17.65 -16.22
N PHE A 78 -3.84 16.38 -15.82
CA PHE A 78 -3.55 16.02 -14.44
C PHE A 78 -2.18 16.53 -13.98
N VAL A 79 -1.14 16.38 -14.81
CA VAL A 79 0.20 16.91 -14.52
C VAL A 79 0.16 18.43 -14.43
N ARG A 80 -0.54 19.11 -15.34
CA ARG A 80 -0.72 20.56 -15.30
C ARG A 80 -1.46 21.00 -14.04
N GLN A 81 -2.48 20.27 -13.60
CA GLN A 81 -3.16 20.55 -12.33
C GLN A 81 -2.25 20.36 -11.13
N VAL A 82 -1.41 19.33 -11.12
CA VAL A 82 -0.42 19.11 -10.05
C VAL A 82 0.65 20.20 -10.07
N GLU A 83 1.14 20.60 -11.24
CA GLU A 83 2.13 21.66 -11.42
C GLU A 83 1.53 23.02 -11.05
N GLU A 84 0.30 23.34 -11.45
CA GLU A 84 -0.43 24.54 -11.03
C GLU A 84 -0.73 24.52 -9.52
N SER A 85 -0.97 23.36 -8.92
CA SER A 85 -1.10 23.20 -7.46
C SER A 85 0.23 23.35 -6.73
N ALA A 86 1.32 22.90 -7.35
CA ALA A 86 2.67 22.99 -6.82
C ALA A 86 3.21 24.43 -6.95
N GLU A 87 2.99 25.10 -8.08
CA GLU A 87 3.29 26.52 -8.30
C GLU A 87 2.40 27.39 -7.40
N ALA A 88 1.11 27.06 -7.21
CA ALA A 88 0.28 27.75 -6.23
C ALA A 88 0.73 27.51 -4.78
N ALA A 89 1.43 26.42 -4.48
CA ALA A 89 2.07 26.18 -3.20
C ALA A 89 3.46 26.86 -3.09
N ASP A 90 4.13 27.13 -4.21
CA ASP A 90 5.41 27.84 -4.31
C ASP A 90 5.23 29.38 -4.27
N ASP A 91 4.14 29.90 -4.87
CA ASP A 91 3.72 31.31 -4.88
C ASP A 91 2.79 31.67 -3.70
N ALA A 92 2.25 30.66 -2.99
CA ALA A 92 1.63 30.92 -1.69
C ALA A 92 2.72 31.50 -0.77
N PRO A 93 2.53 32.68 -0.17
CA PRO A 93 3.47 33.19 0.81
C PRO A 93 3.61 32.13 1.89
N TRP A 94 4.78 31.50 1.94
CA TRP A 94 5.16 30.70 3.09
C TRP A 94 4.88 31.57 4.31
N PRO A 95 4.10 31.10 5.32
CA PRO A 95 3.89 31.90 6.52
C PRO A 95 5.28 32.29 7.00
N ALA A 96 5.56 33.59 7.05
CA ALA A 96 6.91 34.10 7.22
C ALA A 96 7.54 33.40 8.42
N GLY A 97 8.40 32.42 8.15
CA GLY A 97 9.33 31.92 9.14
C GLY A 97 10.13 33.12 9.61
N PRO A 98 10.54 33.17 10.88
CA PRO A 98 11.29 34.30 11.37
C PRO A 98 12.51 34.50 10.46
N THR A 99 12.70 35.76 10.10
CA THR A 99 13.74 36.25 9.21
C THR A 99 15.09 35.65 9.64
N GLU A 100 15.77 34.92 8.74
CA GLU A 100 17.18 34.59 8.93
C GLU A 100 17.99 35.90 8.88
N GLU A 101 18.09 36.58 10.01
CA GLU A 101 19.10 37.61 10.22
C GLU A 101 20.35 36.95 10.82
N ASP A 102 21.41 36.86 10.00
CA ASP A 102 22.82 36.73 10.36
C ASP A 102 23.23 35.50 11.22
N PRO A 103 24.11 34.58 10.74
CA PRO A 103 24.65 33.48 11.54
C PRO A 103 25.48 33.91 12.78
N TRP A 104 25.67 35.22 13.02
CA TRP A 104 26.20 35.79 14.26
C TRP A 104 25.26 36.80 14.95
N GLY A 105 23.97 36.80 14.60
CA GLY A 105 22.92 37.61 15.23
C GLY A 105 22.07 36.79 16.21
N SER A 106 21.91 37.27 17.43
CA SER A 106 21.16 36.63 18.51
C SER A 106 19.63 36.70 18.28
N GLY A 107 19.10 35.85 17.40
CA GLY A 107 17.65 35.63 17.25
C GLY A 107 17.17 34.51 18.18
N SER A 108 16.22 34.82 19.06
CA SER A 108 15.66 33.95 20.11
C SER A 108 14.97 32.69 19.57
N GLU A 109 15.21 31.56 20.26
CA GLU A 109 14.82 30.17 19.94
C GLU A 109 13.31 29.83 20.00
N ASP A 110 12.40 30.80 20.09
CA ASP A 110 11.05 30.56 20.64
C ASP A 110 9.89 30.40 19.63
N ASP A 111 10.10 30.39 18.30
CA ASP A 111 8.99 30.31 17.32
C ASP A 111 9.11 29.13 16.32
N VAL A 112 9.23 27.90 16.85
CA VAL A 112 8.90 26.68 16.09
C VAL A 112 7.55 26.17 16.58
N ALA A 113 6.54 26.13 15.69
CA ALA A 113 5.26 25.51 16.00
C ALA A 113 5.50 24.03 16.42
N PRO A 114 4.98 23.56 17.57
CA PRO A 114 5.18 22.18 17.99
C PRO A 114 4.67 21.21 16.93
N LEU A 115 5.46 20.18 16.63
CA LEU A 115 4.96 19.02 15.87
C LEU A 115 3.74 18.45 16.61
N PRO A 116 2.76 17.87 15.89
CA PRO A 116 1.67 17.15 16.55
C PRO A 116 2.27 16.15 17.55
N GLU A 117 1.92 16.29 18.82
CA GLU A 117 2.40 15.38 19.86
C GLU A 117 1.81 14.00 19.56
N GLU A 118 2.67 13.00 19.34
CA GLU A 118 2.21 11.62 19.28
C GLU A 118 1.52 11.27 20.61
N PRO A 119 0.44 10.47 20.57
CA PRO A 119 -0.23 10.06 21.79
C PRO A 119 0.77 9.36 22.73
N ALA A 120 0.61 9.59 24.03
CA ALA A 120 1.42 8.93 25.04
C ALA A 120 1.34 7.40 24.88
N PRO A 121 2.46 6.66 25.04
CA PRO A 121 2.44 5.21 25.01
C PRO A 121 1.49 4.63 26.07
N VAL A 122 0.87 3.49 25.76
CA VAL A 122 0.05 2.72 26.70
C VAL A 122 0.77 1.43 27.11
N GLY A 123 0.44 0.91 28.29
CA GLY A 123 1.00 -0.35 28.76
C GLY A 123 0.41 -1.56 28.04
N PHE A 124 1.15 -2.68 27.97
CA PHE A 124 0.58 -3.96 27.56
C PHE A 124 -0.62 -4.36 28.43
N GLY A 125 -1.73 -4.74 27.78
CA GLY A 125 -3.00 -5.07 28.41
C GLY A 125 -3.90 -3.87 28.73
N GLU A 126 -3.39 -2.64 28.56
CA GLU A 126 -4.20 -1.43 28.65
C GLU A 126 -4.85 -1.11 27.30
N PRO A 127 -6.14 -0.75 27.26
CA PRO A 127 -6.80 -0.37 26.03
C PRO A 127 -6.41 1.05 25.61
N PHE A 128 -6.10 1.23 24.32
CA PHE A 128 -6.12 2.54 23.68
C PHE A 128 -7.51 2.80 23.10
N VAL A 129 -8.17 3.87 23.57
CA VAL A 129 -9.55 4.19 23.20
C VAL A 129 -9.58 5.48 22.38
N TYR A 130 -10.07 5.39 21.15
CA TYR A 130 -10.26 6.53 20.27
C TYR A 130 -11.54 7.29 20.62
N ALA A 131 -11.57 8.58 20.25
CA ALA A 131 -12.69 9.46 20.56
C ALA A 131 -14.02 9.02 19.95
N ASP A 132 -13.99 8.26 18.85
CA ASP A 132 -15.17 7.72 18.16
C ASP A 132 -15.65 6.39 18.74
N GLY A 133 -14.91 5.82 19.70
CA GLY A 133 -15.25 4.58 20.40
C GLY A 133 -14.51 3.33 19.89
N LEU A 134 -13.62 3.42 18.90
CA LEU A 134 -12.76 2.28 18.56
C LEU A 134 -11.80 2.01 19.74
N GLU A 135 -11.63 0.75 20.10
CA GLU A 135 -10.70 0.34 21.15
C GLU A 135 -9.75 -0.74 20.62
N VAL A 136 -8.46 -0.57 20.89
CA VAL A 136 -7.42 -1.55 20.55
C VAL A 136 -6.60 -1.86 21.79
N THR A 137 -6.48 -3.16 22.11
CA THR A 137 -5.71 -3.66 23.24
C THR A 137 -4.67 -4.67 22.76
N VAL A 138 -3.43 -4.53 23.21
CA VAL A 138 -2.34 -5.49 22.92
C VAL A 138 -1.91 -6.14 24.22
N ALA A 139 -2.06 -7.46 24.32
CA ALA A 139 -1.59 -8.22 25.47
C ALA A 139 -0.05 -8.28 25.52
N ALA A 140 0.50 -8.51 26.71
CA ALA A 140 1.93 -8.69 26.89
C ALA A 140 2.49 -9.86 26.02
N PRO A 141 3.74 -9.76 25.54
CA PRO A 141 4.33 -10.80 24.71
C PRO A 141 4.39 -12.13 25.45
N THR A 142 4.08 -13.22 24.76
CA THR A 142 4.31 -14.58 25.23
C THR A 142 5.27 -15.30 24.29
N PRO A 143 6.06 -16.29 24.78
CA PRO A 143 6.91 -17.09 23.90
C PRO A 143 6.10 -17.74 22.78
N TYR A 144 6.66 -17.73 21.57
CA TYR A 144 6.08 -18.37 20.39
C TYR A 144 7.05 -19.43 19.87
N GLU A 145 6.52 -20.59 19.48
CA GLU A 145 7.29 -21.67 18.86
C GLU A 145 6.89 -21.75 17.38
N PRO A 146 7.71 -21.21 16.46
CA PRO A 146 7.39 -21.23 15.04
C PRO A 146 7.35 -22.65 14.49
N SER A 147 6.42 -22.91 13.57
CA SER A 147 6.35 -24.15 12.84
C SER A 147 7.55 -24.31 11.89
N PRO A 148 7.81 -25.52 11.39
CA PRO A 148 8.87 -25.76 10.39
C PRO A 148 8.70 -24.98 9.08
N TYR A 149 7.53 -24.39 8.83
CA TYR A 149 7.21 -23.62 7.62
C TYR A 149 7.19 -22.11 7.88
N ALA A 150 7.51 -21.68 9.10
CA ALA A 150 7.53 -20.28 9.46
C ALA A 150 8.68 -19.54 8.76
N SER A 151 8.42 -18.30 8.37
CA SER A 151 9.42 -17.31 8.02
C SER A 151 9.72 -16.47 9.25
N THR A 152 10.94 -16.55 9.78
CA THR A 152 11.37 -15.84 11.00
C THR A 152 12.60 -14.97 10.72
N GLY A 153 12.86 -13.97 11.58
CA GLY A 153 14.15 -13.29 11.63
C GLY A 153 15.27 -14.20 12.19
N GLU A 154 16.54 -13.86 11.91
CA GLU A 154 17.71 -14.58 12.42
C GLU A 154 18.10 -14.14 13.84
N GLY A 155 18.62 -15.09 14.65
CA GLY A 155 19.37 -14.78 15.88
C GLY A 155 18.59 -14.13 17.03
N GLY A 156 17.26 -14.06 16.97
CA GLY A 156 16.41 -13.48 18.01
C GLY A 156 15.52 -14.50 18.74
N GLN A 157 14.73 -13.99 19.69
CA GLN A 157 13.70 -14.74 20.41
C GLN A 157 12.34 -14.55 19.73
N HIS A 158 11.51 -15.58 19.71
CA HIS A 158 10.19 -15.52 19.07
C HIS A 158 9.11 -15.28 20.11
N VAL A 159 8.31 -14.25 19.88
CA VAL A 159 7.19 -13.88 20.75
C VAL A 159 5.93 -13.67 19.93
N ARG A 160 4.78 -13.84 20.56
CA ARG A 160 3.46 -13.48 20.01
C ARG A 160 2.70 -12.54 20.92
N PHE A 161 1.80 -11.78 20.32
CA PHE A 161 0.92 -10.83 20.98
C PHE A 161 -0.50 -11.12 20.57
N ALA A 162 -1.41 -11.15 21.53
CA ALA A 162 -2.84 -11.11 21.25
C ALA A 162 -3.27 -9.65 21.10
N VAL A 163 -3.84 -9.31 19.96
CA VAL A 163 -4.38 -7.99 19.65
C VAL A 163 -5.90 -8.11 19.60
N THR A 164 -6.59 -7.30 20.41
CA THR A 164 -8.05 -7.24 20.44
C THR A 164 -8.51 -5.90 19.92
N ILE A 165 -9.41 -5.94 18.94
CA ILE A 165 -10.10 -4.76 18.41
C ILE A 165 -11.56 -4.86 18.84
N ALA A 166 -12.07 -3.83 19.50
CA ALA A 166 -13.49 -3.67 19.81
C ALA A 166 -14.04 -2.45 19.07
N ASN A 167 -15.02 -2.67 18.19
CA ASN A 167 -15.66 -1.59 17.44
C ASN A 167 -16.78 -0.96 18.27
N GLY A 168 -16.44 -0.04 19.18
CA GLY A 168 -17.42 0.76 19.91
C GLY A 168 -18.00 1.94 19.13
N THR A 169 -17.62 2.11 17.86
CA THR A 169 -18.08 3.21 17.02
C THR A 169 -19.53 3.00 16.57
N THR A 170 -20.12 4.03 15.93
CA THR A 170 -21.47 3.93 15.33
C THR A 170 -21.48 3.32 13.93
N GLY A 171 -20.31 3.09 13.31
CA GLY A 171 -20.15 2.62 11.94
C GLY A 171 -19.39 1.30 11.84
N GLU A 172 -19.27 0.77 10.62
CA GLU A 172 -18.38 -0.37 10.39
C GLU A 172 -16.92 0.07 10.48
N TYR A 173 -16.11 -0.74 11.15
CA TYR A 173 -14.66 -0.57 11.17
C TYR A 173 -14.01 -1.60 10.25
N ASN A 174 -13.11 -1.15 9.36
CA ASN A 174 -12.44 -2.01 8.41
C ASN A 174 -10.94 -2.21 8.77
N PRO A 175 -10.55 -3.41 9.23
CA PRO A 175 -9.18 -3.75 9.62
C PRO A 175 -8.24 -4.12 8.46
N VAL A 176 -8.66 -4.03 7.19
CA VAL A 176 -7.84 -4.45 6.03
C VAL A 176 -6.47 -3.77 5.94
N VAL A 177 -6.32 -2.57 6.52
CA VAL A 177 -5.06 -1.81 6.60
C VAL A 177 -4.60 -1.64 8.05
N PHE A 178 -4.88 -2.63 8.90
CA PHE A 178 -4.34 -2.71 10.25
C PHE A 178 -2.89 -3.21 10.20
N PHE A 179 -1.97 -2.45 10.79
CA PHE A 179 -0.55 -2.82 10.82
C PHE A 179 0.02 -2.77 12.23
N THR A 180 0.99 -3.64 12.47
CA THR A 180 1.85 -3.60 13.65
C THR A 180 3.31 -3.59 13.21
N SER A 181 4.13 -2.88 13.96
CA SER A 181 5.58 -2.98 13.85
C SER A 181 6.19 -3.01 15.25
N VAL A 182 7.33 -3.69 15.40
CA VAL A 182 7.96 -3.88 16.70
C VAL A 182 9.42 -3.43 16.63
N THR A 183 9.86 -2.70 17.64
CA THR A 183 11.26 -2.44 17.95
C THR A 183 11.62 -3.15 19.25
N SER A 184 12.81 -3.73 19.32
CA SER A 184 13.33 -4.42 20.50
C SER A 184 14.83 -4.15 20.64
N ALA A 185 15.27 -3.75 21.84
CA ALA A 185 16.63 -3.29 22.12
C ALA A 185 17.15 -2.25 21.10
N GLY A 186 16.28 -1.34 20.64
CA GLY A 186 16.60 -0.32 19.65
C GLY A 186 16.77 -0.82 18.21
N THR A 187 16.44 -2.08 17.93
CA THR A 187 16.48 -2.68 16.58
C THR A 187 15.08 -3.07 16.12
N ALA A 188 14.78 -2.88 14.83
CA ALA A 188 13.53 -3.35 14.24
C ALA A 188 13.43 -4.88 14.34
N ALA A 189 12.30 -5.36 14.86
CA ALA A 189 11.97 -6.79 14.90
C ALA A 189 11.42 -7.26 13.56
N THR A 190 11.50 -8.57 13.31
CA THR A 190 10.98 -9.19 12.08
C THR A 190 9.64 -9.86 12.36
N GLU A 191 8.57 -9.50 11.64
CA GLU A 191 7.29 -10.21 11.73
C GLU A 191 7.47 -11.67 11.30
N ILE A 192 6.89 -12.59 12.06
CA ILE A 192 6.88 -14.00 11.76
C ILE A 192 5.65 -14.32 10.92
N ILE A 193 5.87 -14.94 9.76
CA ILE A 193 4.80 -15.43 8.88
C ILE A 193 4.76 -16.95 8.99
N ASP A 194 3.71 -17.50 9.58
CA ASP A 194 3.62 -18.93 9.84
C ASP A 194 2.25 -19.53 9.47
N PHE A 195 2.14 -20.00 8.23
CA PHE A 195 0.93 -20.64 7.70
C PHE A 195 0.69 -22.07 8.22
N GLY A 196 1.66 -22.67 8.92
CA GLY A 196 1.56 -24.01 9.49
C GLY A 196 1.04 -24.03 10.93
N SER A 197 0.75 -22.86 11.50
CA SER A 197 0.39 -22.67 12.91
C SER A 197 -1.07 -22.23 13.09
N ASP A 198 -1.47 -22.02 14.35
CA ASP A 198 -2.72 -21.42 14.78
C ASP A 198 -2.67 -19.88 14.84
N LEU A 199 -1.60 -19.25 14.33
CA LEU A 199 -1.44 -17.79 14.29
C LEU A 199 -2.56 -17.14 13.46
N ALA A 200 -3.60 -16.67 14.15
CA ALA A 200 -4.72 -15.98 13.54
C ALA A 200 -4.29 -14.56 13.14
N ARG A 201 -4.19 -14.25 11.85
CA ARG A 201 -3.80 -12.90 11.39
C ARG A 201 -4.93 -11.89 11.62
N ALA A 202 -4.60 -10.61 11.44
CA ALA A 202 -5.59 -9.53 11.44
C ALA A 202 -6.77 -9.88 10.51
N PRO A 203 -8.02 -9.66 10.97
CA PRO A 203 -9.20 -9.96 10.17
C PRO A 203 -9.22 -9.10 8.91
N LEU A 204 -9.79 -9.67 7.84
CA LEU A 204 -10.04 -8.94 6.60
C LEU A 204 -11.51 -8.50 6.47
N GLU A 205 -12.37 -9.07 7.31
CA GLU A 205 -13.79 -8.75 7.33
C GLU A 205 -14.03 -7.51 8.19
N PRO A 206 -14.88 -6.57 7.73
CA PRO A 206 -15.29 -5.44 8.55
C PRO A 206 -15.99 -5.89 9.83
N LEU A 207 -15.76 -5.15 10.92
CA LEU A 207 -16.45 -5.32 12.20
C LEU A 207 -17.66 -4.39 12.25
N ALA A 208 -18.84 -4.94 12.51
CA ALA A 208 -20.03 -4.15 12.77
C ALA A 208 -19.95 -3.41 14.13
N PRO A 209 -20.77 -2.37 14.36
CA PRO A 209 -20.88 -1.73 15.66
C PRO A 209 -21.14 -2.74 16.80
N GLY A 210 -20.33 -2.68 17.84
CA GLY A 210 -20.38 -3.56 19.01
C GLY A 210 -19.67 -4.90 18.84
N GLU A 211 -19.12 -5.22 17.67
CA GLU A 211 -18.34 -6.43 17.46
C GLU A 211 -16.91 -6.29 18.00
N MET A 212 -16.35 -7.43 18.39
CA MET A 212 -14.99 -7.55 18.88
C MET A 212 -14.33 -8.77 18.25
N VAL A 213 -13.04 -8.63 17.96
CA VAL A 213 -12.20 -9.71 17.44
C VAL A 213 -10.84 -9.70 18.12
N THR A 214 -10.32 -10.89 18.39
CA THR A 214 -8.95 -11.08 18.86
C THR A 214 -8.19 -11.89 17.83
N PHE A 215 -6.99 -11.45 17.50
CA PHE A 215 -6.07 -12.13 16.59
C PHE A 215 -4.66 -12.06 17.16
N GLU A 216 -3.74 -12.83 16.57
CA GLU A 216 -2.36 -12.93 17.02
C GLU A 216 -1.37 -12.42 15.96
N VAL A 217 -0.36 -11.69 16.41
CA VAL A 217 0.82 -11.34 15.61
C VAL A 217 2.06 -11.87 16.30
N ALA A 218 3.06 -12.31 15.53
CA ALA A 218 4.29 -12.86 16.07
C ALA A 218 5.51 -12.16 15.48
N TYR A 219 6.57 -12.04 16.27
CA TYR A 219 7.80 -11.35 15.91
C TYR A 219 9.04 -12.10 16.42
N THR A 220 10.11 -12.08 15.64
CA THR A 220 11.47 -12.32 16.12
C THR A 220 12.03 -11.02 16.68
N VAL A 221 12.31 -10.98 17.98
CA VAL A 221 12.79 -9.81 18.72
C VAL A 221 14.19 -10.05 19.30
N ALA A 222 14.96 -8.99 19.56
CA ALA A 222 16.29 -9.10 20.16
C ALA A 222 16.22 -9.43 21.66
N ASP A 223 15.31 -8.77 22.36
CA ASP A 223 15.02 -8.91 23.78
C ASP A 223 13.52 -8.65 24.05
N PRO A 224 12.75 -9.67 24.48
CA PRO A 224 11.33 -9.54 24.79
C PRO A 224 10.99 -8.52 25.87
N ALA A 225 11.95 -8.18 26.75
CA ALA A 225 11.72 -7.22 27.83
C ALA A 225 11.81 -5.76 27.37
N SER A 226 12.32 -5.49 26.16
CA SER A 226 12.50 -4.15 25.59
C SER A 226 11.64 -3.93 24.34
N VAL A 227 10.53 -4.66 24.23
CA VAL A 227 9.58 -4.54 23.12
C VAL A 227 8.82 -3.22 23.21
N VAL A 228 8.83 -2.51 22.10
CA VAL A 228 7.95 -1.38 21.81
C VAL A 228 7.19 -1.71 20.54
N MET A 229 5.87 -1.82 20.62
CA MET A 229 4.99 -2.10 19.48
C MET A 229 4.29 -0.82 19.04
N ARG A 230 4.50 -0.41 17.78
CA ARG A 230 3.65 0.60 17.14
C ARG A 230 2.47 -0.10 16.49
N VAL A 231 1.27 0.37 16.81
CA VAL A 231 0.01 -0.14 16.31
C VAL A 231 -0.63 0.94 15.44
N GLU A 232 -1.01 0.57 14.22
CA GLU A 232 -1.67 1.45 13.26
C GLU A 232 -3.01 0.85 12.88
N PRO A 233 -4.10 1.25 13.57
CA PRO A 233 -5.38 0.60 13.35
C PRO A 233 -5.95 0.84 11.97
N ASN A 234 -5.73 2.02 11.40
CA ASN A 234 -6.06 2.31 10.02
C ASN A 234 -5.35 3.59 9.56
N VAL A 235 -4.44 3.47 8.60
CA VAL A 235 -3.60 4.57 8.08
C VAL A 235 -4.37 5.81 7.59
N VAL A 236 -5.67 5.67 7.34
CA VAL A 236 -6.54 6.74 6.83
C VAL A 236 -7.43 7.34 7.93
N THR A 237 -7.91 6.52 8.87
CA THR A 237 -8.97 6.94 9.80
C THR A 237 -8.54 7.00 11.26
N HIS A 238 -7.45 6.34 11.65
CA HIS A 238 -7.01 6.24 13.03
C HIS A 238 -5.49 6.37 13.09
N GLU A 239 -5.01 7.40 13.77
CA GLU A 239 -3.58 7.60 13.99
C GLU A 239 -2.95 6.42 14.74
N ALA A 240 -1.66 6.20 14.51
CA ALA A 240 -0.92 5.16 15.20
C ALA A 240 -0.67 5.54 16.67
N PHE A 241 -0.52 4.51 17.51
CA PHE A 241 -0.11 4.66 18.90
C PHE A 241 0.95 3.60 19.25
N THR A 242 1.57 3.76 20.42
CA THR A 242 2.65 2.88 20.88
C THR A 242 2.22 2.11 22.12
N VAL A 243 2.58 0.83 22.17
CA VAL A 243 2.42 -0.06 23.33
C VAL A 243 3.80 -0.53 23.79
N GLU A 244 4.09 -0.35 25.07
CA GLU A 244 5.35 -0.79 25.67
C GLU A 244 5.17 -1.27 27.12
N ALA A 245 6.24 -1.77 27.73
CA ALA A 245 6.22 -2.11 29.15
C ALA A 245 6.23 -0.80 29.97
N GLY A 246 5.20 -0.60 30.80
CA GLY A 246 5.11 0.53 31.74
C GLY A 246 6.04 0.42 32.95
#